data_AF-A0A1S5RRU9-F1
#
_entry.id   AF-A0A1S5RRU9-F1
#
_cell.length_a   1.000
_cell.length_b   1.000
_cell.length_c   1.000
_cell.angle_alpha   90.00
_cell.angle_beta   90.00
_cell.angle_gamma   90.00
#
_symmetry.space_group_name_H-M   'P 1'
#
loop_
_entity.id
_entity.type
_entity.pdbx_description
1 polymer ?
#
loop_
_entity_poly.entity_id
_entity_poly.type
_entity_poly.pdbx_seq_one_letter_code
_entity_poly.pdbx_strand_id
1 'polypeptide(L)'
;IAKLRAVLQTRLMKIKDQRMRGTTETVNSIKVIKLYSWQDIFIDKLFGIRDQEIKLLKLEAILDAIDCFVVWMTGPMLILSTFLTFFLMGNKISLASSFAAIQVFVHLILPVKWLPEAVRSFLEFVISMNRIQN
;
A
#
# COMPACT_ATOMS: atom_id res chain seq x y z
N ILE A 1 -1.23 2.07 -10.73
CA ILE A 1 -0.69 1.71 -9.39
C ILE A 1 -1.39 0.48 -8.82
N ALA A 2 -2.73 0.45 -8.69
CA ALA A 2 -3.46 -0.70 -8.14
C ALA A 2 -3.17 -2.06 -8.82
N LYS A 3 -3.19 -2.14 -10.17
CA LYS A 3 -2.84 -3.37 -10.91
C LYS A 3 -1.41 -3.85 -10.64
N LEU A 4 -0.45 -2.91 -10.58
CA LEU A 4 0.95 -3.20 -10.28
C LEU A 4 1.11 -3.76 -8.85
N ARG A 5 0.44 -3.13 -7.88
CA ARG A 5 0.41 -3.58 -6.48
C ARG A 5 -0.17 -4.99 -6.37
N ALA A 6 -1.26 -5.29 -7.09
CA ALA A 6 -1.84 -6.63 -7.11
C ALA A 6 -0.85 -7.70 -7.63
N VAL A 7 -0.16 -7.42 -8.74
CA VAL A 7 0.86 -8.33 -9.30
C VAL A 7 2.03 -8.52 -8.33
N LEU A 8 2.48 -7.43 -7.69
CA LEU A 8 3.56 -7.48 -6.70
C LEU A 8 3.17 -8.31 -5.47
N GLN A 9 1.95 -8.10 -4.95
CA GLN A 9 1.38 -8.87 -3.84
C GLN A 9 1.32 -10.36 -4.16
N THR A 10 0.85 -10.74 -5.35
CA THR A 10 0.83 -12.16 -5.75
C THR A 10 2.24 -12.77 -5.77
N ARG A 11 3.25 -12.03 -6.23
CA ARG A 11 4.64 -12.51 -6.24
C ARG A 11 5.21 -12.61 -4.82
N LEU A 12 4.93 -11.62 -3.98
CA LEU A 12 5.37 -11.59 -2.59
C LEU A 12 4.76 -12.76 -1.81
N MET A 13 3.46 -13.02 -1.96
CA MET A 13 2.78 -14.16 -1.33
C MET A 13 3.44 -15.50 -1.68
N LYS A 14 3.78 -15.72 -2.97
CA LYS A 14 4.48 -16.94 -3.40
C LYS A 14 5.82 -17.14 -2.69
N ILE A 15 6.65 -16.08 -2.61
CA ILE A 15 7.95 -16.16 -1.92
C ILE A 15 7.77 -16.33 -0.41
N LYS A 16 6.78 -15.67 0.18
CA LYS A 16 6.44 -15.79 1.60
C LYS A 16 6.03 -17.21 1.97
N ASP A 17 5.22 -17.86 1.13
CA ASP A 17 4.82 -19.26 1.29
C ASP A 17 6.03 -20.20 1.20
N GLN A 18 6.93 -19.96 0.24
CA GLN A 18 8.19 -20.72 0.13
C GLN A 18 9.06 -20.57 1.37
N ARG A 19 9.25 -19.34 1.88
CA ARG A 19 10.01 -19.08 3.11
C ARG A 19 9.39 -19.79 4.31
N MET A 20 8.06 -19.69 4.45
CA MET A 20 7.32 -20.30 5.55
C MET A 20 7.47 -21.82 5.52
N ARG A 21 7.25 -22.42 4.34
CA ARG A 21 7.43 -23.86 4.15
C ARG A 21 8.86 -24.31 4.46
N GLY A 22 9.87 -23.61 3.94
CA GLY A 22 11.27 -23.95 4.21
C GLY A 22 11.63 -23.85 5.69
N THR A 23 11.09 -22.85 6.39
CA THR A 23 11.29 -22.69 7.85
C THR A 23 10.64 -23.85 8.59
N THR A 24 9.40 -24.21 8.24
CA THR A 24 8.66 -25.33 8.85
C THR A 24 9.38 -26.66 8.64
N GLU A 25 9.86 -26.96 7.43
CA GLU A 25 10.63 -28.16 7.13
C GLU A 25 11.92 -28.23 7.95
N THR A 26 12.64 -27.10 8.06
CA THR A 26 13.87 -27.01 8.85
C THR A 26 13.62 -27.29 10.34
N VAL A 27 12.56 -26.72 10.91
CA VAL A 27 12.19 -26.94 12.33
C VAL A 27 11.78 -28.39 12.57
N ASN A 28 10.99 -28.97 11.67
CA ASN A 28 10.55 -30.36 11.77
C ASN A 28 11.73 -31.35 11.73
N SER A 29 12.78 -31.05 10.96
CA SER A 29 13.97 -31.90 10.82
C SER A 29 15.16 -31.48 11.69
N ILE A 30 14.97 -30.63 12.71
CA ILE A 30 16.07 -30.00 13.47
C ILE A 30 17.03 -31.00 14.15
N LYS A 31 16.54 -32.16 14.60
CA LYS A 31 17.37 -33.19 15.25
C LYS A 31 18.43 -33.75 14.30
N VAL A 32 18.04 -34.04 13.05
CA VAL A 32 18.95 -34.55 12.01
C VAL A 32 19.94 -33.47 11.59
N ILE A 33 19.46 -32.24 11.41
CA ILE A 33 20.32 -31.11 11.02
C ILE A 33 21.43 -30.87 12.05
N LYS A 34 21.11 -30.93 13.34
CA LYS A 34 22.11 -30.80 14.41
C LYS A 34 23.08 -31.99 14.48
N LEU A 35 22.58 -33.21 14.30
CA LEU A 35 23.42 -34.43 14.30
C LEU A 35 24.53 -34.37 13.25
N TYR A 36 24.23 -33.84 12.07
CA TYR A 36 25.19 -33.71 10.96
C TYR A 36 25.86 -32.34 10.87
N SER A 37 25.61 -31.43 11.83
CA SER A 37 26.09 -30.04 11.80
C SER A 37 25.75 -29.29 10.51
N TRP A 38 24.61 -29.60 9.87
CA TRP A 38 24.16 -28.96 8.62
C TRP A 38 23.46 -27.61 8.82
N GLN A 39 23.65 -26.97 9.96
CA GLN A 39 22.90 -25.78 10.37
C GLN A 39 23.11 -24.65 9.36
N ASP A 40 24.38 -24.38 9.01
CA ASP A 40 24.76 -23.28 8.13
C ASP A 40 24.17 -23.45 6.72
N ILE A 41 24.17 -24.66 6.19
CA ILE A 41 23.62 -24.95 4.84
C ILE A 41 22.12 -24.62 4.77
N PHE A 42 21.36 -24.98 5.81
CA PHE A 42 19.92 -24.68 5.87
C PHE A 42 19.65 -23.21 6.11
N ILE A 43 20.47 -22.55 6.93
CA ILE A 43 20.40 -21.12 7.20
C ILE A 43 20.65 -20.34 5.91
N ASP A 44 21.72 -20.65 5.18
CA ASP A 44 22.06 -20.01 3.91
C ASP A 44 20.94 -20.16 2.88
N LYS A 45 20.33 -21.35 2.81
CA LYS A 45 19.17 -21.59 1.93
C LYS A 45 17.98 -20.70 2.30
N LEU A 46 17.67 -20.55 3.59
CA LEU A 46 16.58 -19.68 4.05
C LEU A 46 16.88 -18.20 3.79
N PHE A 47 18.12 -17.77 4.00
CA PHE A 47 18.55 -16.40 3.69
C PHE A 47 18.48 -16.10 2.19
N GLY A 48 18.81 -17.05 1.32
CA GLY A 48 18.63 -16.88 -0.13
C GLY A 48 17.17 -16.59 -0.53
N ILE A 49 16.20 -17.23 0.13
CA ILE A 49 14.76 -16.95 -0.08
C ILE A 49 14.40 -15.59 0.54
N ARG A 50 14.92 -15.29 1.73
CA ARG A 50 14.70 -14.01 2.44
C ARG A 50 15.17 -12.82 1.61
N ASP A 51 16.30 -12.92 0.92
CA ASP A 51 16.81 -11.85 0.07
C ASP A 51 15.89 -11.53 -1.11
N GLN A 52 15.27 -12.56 -1.69
CA GLN A 52 14.27 -12.38 -2.74
C GLN A 52 13.00 -11.71 -2.19
N GLU A 53 12.55 -12.12 -1.01
CA GLU A 53 11.42 -11.50 -0.30
C GLU A 53 11.69 -10.03 -0.03
N ILE A 54 12.87 -9.69 0.50
CA ILE A 54 13.27 -8.31 0.83
C ILE A 54 13.28 -7.43 -0.42
N LYS A 55 13.73 -7.93 -1.58
CA LYS A 55 13.69 -7.16 -2.85
C LYS A 55 12.26 -6.77 -3.22
N LEU A 56 11.29 -7.68 -3.04
CA LEU A 56 9.89 -7.41 -3.31
C LEU A 56 9.28 -6.46 -2.27
N LEU A 57 9.59 -6.65 -0.99
CA LEU A 57 9.15 -5.75 0.09
C LEU A 57 9.69 -4.32 -0.08
N LYS A 58 10.91 -4.14 -0.59
CA LYS A 58 11.45 -2.82 -0.92
C LYS A 58 10.64 -2.13 -2.01
N LEU A 59 10.25 -2.85 -3.05
CA LEU A 59 9.39 -2.31 -4.11
C LEU A 59 8.01 -1.93 -3.56
N GLU A 60 7.45 -2.76 -2.67
CA GLU A 60 6.18 -2.46 -2.00
C GLU A 60 6.28 -1.19 -1.15
N ALA A 61 7.33 -1.06 -0.35
CA ALA A 61 7.59 0.13 0.46
C ALA A 61 7.74 1.40 -0.38
N ILE A 62 8.35 1.32 -1.57
CA ILE A 62 8.43 2.45 -2.51
C ILE A 62 7.03 2.82 -3.01
N LEU A 63 6.19 1.85 -3.35
CA LEU A 63 4.80 2.12 -3.75
C LEU A 63 3.99 2.75 -2.62
N ASP A 64 4.18 2.31 -1.37
CA ASP A 64 3.56 2.91 -0.20
C ASP A 64 4.02 4.35 0.03
N ALA A 65 5.31 4.63 -0.16
CA ALA A 65 5.85 5.98 -0.06
C ALA A 65 5.26 6.91 -1.13
N ILE A 66 5.10 6.43 -2.37
CA ILE A 66 4.47 7.17 -3.47
C ILE A 66 3.00 7.45 -3.14
N ASP A 67 2.25 6.43 -2.70
CA ASP A 67 0.83 6.60 -2.36
C ASP A 67 0.65 7.58 -1.20
N CYS A 68 1.50 7.49 -0.18
CA CYS A 68 1.54 8.46 0.91
C CYS A 68 1.78 9.88 0.36
N PHE A 69 2.84 10.09 -0.42
CA PHE A 69 3.16 11.38 -1.00
C PHE A 69 1.98 11.98 -1.79
N VAL A 70 1.34 11.18 -2.66
CA VAL A 70 0.19 11.63 -3.45
C VAL A 70 -0.96 12.03 -2.53
N VAL A 71 -1.33 11.20 -1.55
CA VAL A 71 -2.47 11.46 -0.64
C VAL A 71 -2.25 12.72 0.21
N TRP A 72 -1.02 12.99 0.64
CA TRP A 72 -0.71 14.17 1.46
C TRP A 72 -0.52 15.44 0.63
N MET A 73 0.08 15.35 -0.57
CA MET A 73 0.34 16.52 -1.41
C MET A 73 -0.85 16.96 -2.26
N THR A 74 -1.81 16.08 -2.55
CA THR A 74 -2.98 16.41 -3.39
C THR A 74 -3.79 17.57 -2.81
N GLY A 75 -4.02 17.61 -1.50
CA GLY A 75 -4.79 18.68 -0.84
C GLY A 75 -4.15 20.06 -1.02
N PRO A 76 -2.90 20.26 -0.54
CA PRO A 76 -2.18 21.52 -0.73
C PRO A 76 -2.05 21.95 -2.19
N MET A 77 -1.81 21.01 -3.13
CA MET A 77 -1.69 21.31 -4.55
C MET A 77 -3.01 21.82 -5.16
N LEU A 78 -4.15 21.24 -4.77
CA LEU A 78 -5.48 21.70 -5.21
C LEU A 78 -5.79 23.11 -4.71
N ILE A 79 -5.49 23.37 -3.43
CA ILE A 79 -5.66 24.69 -2.81
C ILE A 79 -4.80 25.72 -3.55
N LEU A 80 -3.52 25.42 -3.76
CA LEU A 80 -2.59 26.31 -4.47
C LEU A 80 -3.06 26.62 -5.89
N SER A 81 -3.47 25.60 -6.65
CA SER A 81 -3.98 25.77 -8.02
C SER A 81 -5.24 26.65 -8.07
N THR A 82 -6.16 26.46 -7.12
CA THR A 82 -7.40 27.24 -7.03
C THR A 82 -7.11 28.71 -6.72
N PHE A 83 -6.23 29.00 -5.76
CA PHE A 83 -5.85 30.38 -5.46
C PHE A 83 -5.04 31.02 -6.58
N LEU A 84 -4.15 30.27 -7.23
CA LEU A 84 -3.35 30.76 -8.36
C LEU A 84 -4.25 31.16 -9.53
N THR A 85 -5.19 30.29 -9.92
CA THR A 85 -6.17 30.58 -10.96
C THR A 85 -7.07 31.77 -10.60
N PHE A 86 -7.52 31.85 -9.34
CA PHE A 86 -8.32 32.99 -8.86
C PHE A 86 -7.56 34.32 -8.97
N PHE A 87 -6.27 34.32 -8.61
CA PHE A 87 -5.39 35.48 -8.74
C PHE A 87 -5.16 35.89 -10.20
N LEU A 88 -4.88 34.91 -11.08
CA LEU A 88 -4.64 35.17 -12.52
C LEU A 88 -5.88 35.75 -13.23
N MET A 89 -7.08 35.47 -12.73
CA MET A 89 -8.33 36.08 -13.23
C MET A 89 -8.50 37.55 -12.78
N GLY A 90 -7.53 38.15 -12.10
CA GLY A 90 -7.55 39.56 -11.68
C GLY A 90 -8.35 39.83 -10.40
N ASN A 91 -8.76 38.78 -9.68
CA ASN A 91 -9.50 38.93 -8.43
C ASN A 91 -8.56 39.25 -7.25
N LYS A 92 -9.06 40.04 -6.30
CA LYS A 92 -8.33 40.34 -5.06
C LYS A 92 -8.57 39.24 -4.04
N ILE A 93 -7.49 38.64 -3.53
CA ILE A 93 -7.54 37.63 -2.48
C ILE A 93 -7.70 38.35 -1.13
N SER A 94 -8.88 38.22 -0.50
CA SER A 94 -9.11 38.68 0.88
C SER A 94 -8.71 37.59 1.89
N LEU A 95 -8.23 38.01 3.06
CA LEU A 95 -7.85 37.09 4.13
C LEU A 95 -9.04 36.22 4.57
N ALA A 96 -10.21 36.83 4.75
CA ALA A 96 -11.42 36.14 5.20
C ALA A 96 -11.90 35.08 4.19
N SER A 97 -11.93 35.42 2.90
CA SER A 97 -12.32 34.47 1.84
C SER A 97 -11.32 33.32 1.69
N SER A 98 -10.04 33.60 1.93
CA SER A 98 -8.98 32.58 1.83
C SER A 98 -9.09 31.54 2.94
N PHE A 99 -9.28 31.99 4.18
CA PHE A 99 -9.49 31.08 5.31
C PHE A 99 -10.77 30.25 5.14
N ALA A 100 -11.86 30.86 4.68
CA ALA A 100 -13.10 30.14 4.41
C ALA A 100 -12.91 29.05 3.34
N ALA A 101 -12.24 29.38 2.22
CA ALA A 101 -11.98 28.43 1.15
C ALA A 101 -11.09 27.26 1.62
N ILE A 102 -10.01 27.54 2.37
CA ILE A 102 -9.13 26.50 2.93
C ILE A 102 -9.96 25.54 3.81
N GLN A 103 -10.84 26.06 4.66
CA GLN A 103 -11.67 25.20 5.52
C GLN A 103 -12.63 24.32 4.73
N VAL A 104 -13.22 24.83 3.65
CA VAL A 104 -14.06 24.01 2.75
C VAL A 104 -13.22 22.88 2.14
N PHE A 105 -12.01 23.16 1.66
CA PHE A 105 -11.12 22.14 1.12
C PHE A 105 -10.76 21.07 2.16
N VAL A 106 -10.40 21.45 3.38
CA VAL A 106 -10.06 20.50 4.46
C VAL A 106 -11.22 19.54 4.73
N HIS A 107 -12.46 20.04 4.81
CA HIS A 107 -13.64 19.19 5.03
C HIS A 107 -13.97 18.30 3.83
N LEU A 108 -13.69 18.76 2.60
CA LEU A 108 -13.94 18.00 1.38
C LEU A 108 -12.90 16.91 1.12
N ILE A 109 -11.66 17.10 1.55
CA ILE A 109 -10.55 16.16 1.27
C ILE A 109 -10.81 14.79 1.91
N LEU A 110 -11.34 14.74 3.14
CA LEU A 110 -11.60 13.48 3.85
C LEU A 110 -12.60 12.56 3.12
N PRO A 111 -13.83 13.00 2.77
CA PRO A 111 -14.77 12.15 2.05
C PRO A 111 -14.25 11.76 0.66
N VAL A 112 -13.54 12.65 -0.03
CA VAL A 112 -12.92 12.33 -1.34
C VAL A 112 -11.86 11.22 -1.21
N LYS A 113 -11.07 11.20 -0.12
CA LYS A 113 -10.07 10.16 0.12
C LYS A 113 -10.70 8.79 0.42
N TRP A 114 -11.81 8.75 1.15
CA TRP A 114 -12.45 7.48 1.54
C TRP A 114 -13.46 6.94 0.53
N LEU A 115 -13.94 7.78 -0.38
CA LEU A 115 -14.94 7.39 -1.38
C LEU A 115 -14.51 6.19 -2.25
N PRO A 116 -13.27 6.07 -2.75
CA PRO A 116 -12.84 4.89 -3.50
C PRO A 116 -12.90 3.60 -2.69
N GLU A 117 -12.56 3.67 -1.40
CA GLU A 117 -12.59 2.52 -0.50
C GLU A 117 -14.03 2.11 -0.18
N ALA A 118 -14.92 3.08 0.05
CA ALA A 118 -16.35 2.82 0.23
C ALA A 118 -16.97 2.13 -1.00
N VAL A 119 -16.64 2.61 -2.21
CA VAL A 119 -17.09 1.97 -3.47
C VAL A 119 -16.57 0.54 -3.58
N ARG A 120 -15.29 0.32 -3.26
CA ARG A 120 -14.69 -1.01 -3.27
C ARG A 120 -15.39 -1.96 -2.31
N SER A 121 -15.58 -1.53 -1.05
CA SER A 121 -16.26 -2.33 -0.02
C SER A 121 -17.70 -2.65 -0.41
N PHE A 122 -18.40 -1.72 -1.06
CA PHE A 122 -19.74 -1.96 -1.57
C PHE A 122 -19.75 -3.00 -2.71
N LEU A 123 -18.79 -2.94 -3.64
CA LEU A 123 -18.65 -3.95 -4.70
C LEU A 123 -18.32 -5.32 -4.13
N GLU A 124 -17.41 -5.39 -3.14
CA GLU A 124 -17.07 -6.64 -2.45
C GLU A 124 -18.29 -7.21 -1.71
N PHE A 125 -19.09 -6.36 -1.06
CA PHE A 125 -20.36 -6.75 -0.44
C PHE A 125 -21.34 -7.35 -1.46
N VAL A 126 -21.56 -6.70 -2.61
CA VAL A 126 -22.45 -7.21 -3.67
C VAL A 126 -21.98 -8.56 -4.20
N ILE A 127 -20.68 -8.71 -4.47
CA ILE A 127 -20.09 -9.97 -4.94
C ILE A 127 -20.25 -11.06 -3.88
N SER A 128 -20.02 -10.73 -2.60
CA SER A 128 -20.18 -11.67 -1.49
C SER A 128 -21.64 -12.10 -1.32
N MET A 129 -22.59 -11.19 -1.46
CA MET A 129 -24.02 -11.49 -1.37
C MET A 129 -24.46 -12.45 -2.48
N ASN A 130 -24.03 -12.21 -3.72
CA ASN A 130 -24.30 -13.09 -4.86
C ASN A 130 -23.71 -14.50 -4.67
N ARG A 131 -22.62 -14.66 -3.92
CA ARG A 131 -22.05 -15.98 -3.60
C ARG A 131 -22.86 -16.76 -2.57
N ILE A 132 -23.59 -16.08 -1.69
CA ILE A 132 -24.42 -16.72 -0.65
C ILE A 132 -25.80 -17.09 -1.21
N GLN A 133 -26.32 -16.32 -2.18
CA GLN A 133 -27.60 -16.59 -2.82
C GLN A 133 -27.56 -17.75 -3.84
N ASN A 134 -26.38 -18.07 -4.38
CA ASN A 134 -26.14 -19.27 -5.21
C ASN A 134 -25.74 -20.46 -4.33
#